data_AF-A0A659SF75-F1
#
_entry.id   AF-A0A659SF75-F1
#
_cell.length_a   1.000
_cell.length_b   1.000
_cell.length_c   1.000
_cell.angle_alpha   90.00
_cell.angle_beta   90.00
_cell.angle_gamma   90.00
#
_symmetry.space_group_name_H-M   'P 1'
#
loop_
_entity.id
_entity.type
_entity.pdbx_description
1 polymer ?
#
loop_
_entity_poly.entity_id
_entity_poly.type
_entity_poly.pdbx_seq_one_letter_code
_entity_poly.pdbx_strand_id
1 'polypeptide(L)'
;GRTSKKTPRVGKLFLNWVTEDVIKQVIVNLYEFEKEMLGGKPIYLHMGHLIDKGGYLRFKERVLRGVQLNPEAMVAERIYWAEDESVARMQLKPAGH
;
A
#
# COMPACT_ATOMS: atom_id res chain seq x y z
N GLY A 1 1.61 -4.94 1.52
CA GLY A 1 2.50 -5.88 0.81
C GLY A 1 1.85 -7.25 0.72
N ARG A 2 2.55 -8.25 0.18
CA ARG A 2 2.20 -9.68 0.22
C ARG A 2 3.47 -10.55 0.19
N THR A 3 3.38 -11.71 0.83
CA THR A 3 4.45 -12.72 0.94
C THR A 3 4.16 -13.93 0.04
N SER A 4 3.80 -13.69 -1.23
CA SER A 4 3.52 -14.76 -2.21
C SER A 4 4.80 -15.32 -2.83
N LYS A 5 4.76 -16.57 -3.31
CA LYS A 5 5.83 -17.18 -4.13
C LYS A 5 5.95 -16.55 -5.52
N LYS A 6 4.87 -15.95 -6.03
CA LYS A 6 4.81 -15.24 -7.31
C LYS A 6 4.61 -13.74 -7.06
N THR A 7 5.51 -12.92 -7.63
CA THR A 7 5.57 -11.44 -7.50
C THR A 7 5.33 -10.95 -6.05
N PRO A 8 6.20 -11.38 -5.11
CA PRO A 8 6.18 -10.87 -3.74
C PRO A 8 6.32 -9.34 -3.75
N ARG A 9 5.67 -8.69 -2.78
CA ARG A 9 5.78 -7.24 -2.61
C ARG A 9 5.92 -6.94 -1.14
N VAL A 10 7.09 -6.48 -0.72
CA VAL A 10 7.31 -6.07 0.68
C VAL A 10 6.34 -4.94 1.05
N GLY A 11 5.90 -4.91 2.31
CA GLY A 11 5.16 -3.77 2.85
C GLY A 11 6.00 -2.51 2.73
N LYS A 12 5.42 -1.44 2.18
CA LYS A 12 6.08 -0.14 2.08
C LYS A 12 5.44 0.80 3.08
N LEU A 13 6.25 1.66 3.71
CA LEU A 13 5.77 2.66 4.63
C LEU A 13 4.94 3.69 3.85
N PHE A 14 3.68 3.88 4.25
CA PHE A 14 2.79 4.88 3.64
C PHE A 14 2.59 6.08 4.57
N LEU A 15 2.37 5.82 5.85
CA LEU A 15 2.24 6.81 6.92
C LEU A 15 3.22 6.49 8.03
N ASN A 16 3.86 7.53 8.57
CA ASN A 16 4.73 7.43 9.74
C ASN A 16 4.35 8.50 10.77
N TRP A 17 4.57 8.22 12.05
CA TRP A 17 4.32 9.15 13.16
C TRP A 17 2.91 9.76 13.17
N VAL A 18 1.90 8.95 12.85
CA VAL A 18 0.49 9.37 12.83
C VAL A 18 -0.24 9.01 14.12
N THR A 19 -1.23 9.82 14.50
CA THR A 19 -2.11 9.53 15.64
C THR A 19 -3.09 8.40 15.34
N GLU A 20 -3.70 7.85 16.40
CA GLU A 20 -4.73 6.81 16.29
C GLU A 20 -5.93 7.26 15.46
N ASP A 21 -6.37 8.52 15.60
CA ASP A 21 -7.52 9.06 14.87
C ASP A 21 -7.27 9.11 13.36
N VAL A 22 -6.04 9.47 12.96
CA VAL A 22 -5.61 9.40 11.55
C VAL A 22 -5.71 7.96 11.04
N ILE A 23 -5.22 6.98 11.80
CA ILE A 23 -5.26 5.57 11.39
C ILE A 23 -6.70 5.09 11.23
N LYS A 24 -7.58 5.38 12.18
CA LYS A 24 -9.00 4.99 12.12
C LYS A 24 -9.68 5.53 10.86
N GLN A 25 -9.50 6.82 10.57
CA GLN A 25 -10.12 7.43 9.40
C GLN A 25 -9.54 6.88 8.09
N VAL A 26 -8.22 6.66 8.03
CA VAL A 26 -7.56 6.08 6.85
C VAL A 26 -8.06 4.65 6.58
N ILE A 27 -8.26 3.83 7.62
CA ILE A 27 -8.81 2.47 7.48
C ILE A 27 -10.21 2.51 6.86
N VAL A 28 -11.08 3.41 7.31
CA VAL A 28 -12.42 3.59 6.71
C VAL A 28 -12.29 3.98 5.22
N ASN A 29 -11.42 4.95 4.92
CA ASN A 29 -11.21 5.40 3.56
C ASN A 29 -10.58 4.33 2.65
N LEU A 30 -9.79 3.41 3.20
CA LEU A 30 -9.21 2.27 2.47
C LEU A 30 -10.30 1.31 1.97
N TYR A 31 -11.30 1.00 2.79
CA TYR A 31 -12.42 0.15 2.36
C TYR A 31 -13.25 0.80 1.26
N GLU A 32 -13.44 2.11 1.31
CA GLU A 32 -14.13 2.82 0.25
C GLU A 32 -13.32 2.87 -1.05
N PHE A 33 -11.99 3.07 -0.97
CA PHE A 33 -11.11 2.94 -2.14
C PHE A 33 -11.18 1.53 -2.75
N GLU A 34 -11.15 0.49 -1.92
CA GLU A 34 -11.30 -0.90 -2.37
C GLU A 34 -12.64 -1.11 -3.09
N LYS A 35 -13.74 -0.65 -2.50
CA LYS A 35 -15.08 -0.73 -3.08
C LYS A 35 -15.17 -0.03 -4.44
N GLU A 36 -14.57 1.15 -4.58
CA GLU A 36 -14.47 1.87 -5.85
C GLU A 36 -13.68 1.08 -6.90
N MET A 37 -12.52 0.51 -6.51
CA MET A 37 -11.65 -0.23 -7.42
C MET A 37 -12.23 -1.57 -7.87
N LEU A 38 -13.06 -2.20 -7.03
CA LEU A 38 -13.71 -3.48 -7.32
C LEU A 38 -15.12 -3.32 -7.89
N GLY A 39 -15.67 -2.11 -7.94
CA GLY A 39 -17.06 -1.87 -8.33
C GLY A 39 -18.05 -2.57 -7.40
N GLY A 40 -17.73 -2.68 -6.11
CA GLY A 40 -18.53 -3.38 -5.11
C GLY A 40 -18.61 -4.90 -5.25
N LYS A 41 -17.80 -5.51 -6.14
CA LYS A 41 -17.78 -6.97 -6.34
C LYS A 41 -16.77 -7.64 -5.40
N PRO A 42 -17.07 -8.84 -4.86
CA PRO A 42 -16.16 -9.56 -3.97
C PRO A 42 -15.08 -10.31 -4.77
N ILE A 43 -14.24 -9.56 -5.49
CA ILE A 43 -13.14 -10.12 -6.29
C ILE A 43 -11.86 -10.05 -5.46
N TYR A 44 -11.17 -11.19 -5.32
CA TYR A 44 -9.90 -11.23 -4.61
C TYR A 44 -8.79 -10.54 -5.41
N LEU A 45 -8.38 -9.35 -4.95
CA LEU A 45 -7.20 -8.64 -5.42
C LEU A 45 -6.47 -8.02 -4.23
N HIS A 46 -5.15 -8.20 -4.17
CA HIS A 46 -4.34 -7.54 -3.16
C HIS A 46 -4.32 -6.02 -3.36
N MET A 47 -4.32 -5.27 -2.25
CA MET A 47 -4.29 -3.80 -2.24
C MET A 47 -3.22 -3.20 -3.17
N GLY A 48 -2.02 -3.80 -3.23
CA GLY A 48 -0.98 -3.33 -4.15
C GLY A 48 -1.41 -3.31 -5.62
N HIS A 49 -2.17 -4.30 -6.08
CA HIS A 49 -2.71 -4.31 -7.44
C HIS A 49 -3.85 -3.30 -7.64
N LEU A 50 -4.64 -3.04 -6.59
CA LEU A 50 -5.67 -2.00 -6.64
C LEU A 50 -5.01 -0.63 -6.79
N ILE A 51 -3.91 -0.39 -6.08
CA ILE A 51 -3.10 0.82 -6.19
C ILE A 51 -2.49 0.94 -7.59
N ASP A 52 -1.96 -0.14 -8.17
CA ASP A 52 -1.43 -0.10 -9.55
C ASP A 52 -2.51 0.25 -10.57
N LYS A 53 -3.71 -0.33 -10.44
CA LYS A 53 -4.85 -0.05 -11.32
C LYS A 53 -5.38 1.38 -11.16
N GLY A 54 -5.43 1.89 -9.93
CA GLY A 54 -5.97 3.21 -9.62
C GLY A 54 -4.95 4.34 -9.79
N GLY A 55 -3.66 4.02 -9.75
CA GLY A 55 -2.57 4.98 -9.61
C GLY A 55 -2.33 5.37 -8.16
N TYR A 56 -1.05 5.49 -7.78
CA TYR A 56 -0.65 5.84 -6.41
C TYR A 56 -1.18 7.20 -5.94
N LEU A 57 -1.16 8.22 -6.81
CA LEU A 57 -1.63 9.57 -6.47
C LEU A 57 -3.14 9.56 -6.14
N ARG A 58 -3.94 8.89 -6.97
CA ARG A 58 -5.38 8.71 -6.71
C ARG A 58 -5.63 7.95 -5.41
N PHE A 59 -4.88 6.89 -5.15
CA PHE A 59 -4.94 6.16 -3.89
C PHE A 59 -4.67 7.11 -2.71
N LYS A 60 -3.56 7.84 -2.74
CA LYS A 60 -3.14 8.78 -1.69
C LYS A 60 -4.20 9.84 -1.42
N GLU A 61 -4.71 10.49 -2.46
CA GLU A 61 -5.80 11.48 -2.35
C GLU A 61 -7.07 10.89 -1.75
N ARG A 62 -7.43 9.66 -2.17
CA ARG A 62 -8.66 9.02 -1.74
C ARG A 62 -8.62 8.59 -0.27
N VAL A 63 -7.49 8.03 0.17
CA VAL A 63 -7.35 7.51 1.53
C VAL A 63 -7.10 8.61 2.56
N LEU A 64 -6.57 9.76 2.13
CA LEU A 64 -6.34 10.93 2.99
C LEU A 64 -7.49 11.96 2.95
N ARG A 65 -8.55 11.70 2.17
CA ARG A 65 -9.71 12.60 2.09
C ARG A 65 -10.35 12.79 3.47
N GLY A 66 -10.42 14.05 3.91
CA GLY A 66 -11.01 14.42 5.21
C GLY A 66 -10.18 14.02 6.43
N VAL A 67 -8.93 13.57 6.23
CA VAL A 67 -8.03 13.20 7.32
C VAL A 67 -7.26 14.44 7.78
N GLN A 68 -7.39 14.80 9.06
CA GLN A 68 -6.56 15.83 9.67
C GLN A 68 -5.26 15.19 10.19
N LEU A 69 -4.15 15.44 9.50
CA LEU A 69 -2.84 14.93 9.91
C LEU A 69 -2.28 15.72 11.10
N ASN A 70 -1.65 15.03 12.04
CA ASN A 70 -0.90 15.65 13.12
C ASN A 70 0.43 16.23 12.61
N PRO A 71 1.06 17.21 13.32
CA PRO A 71 2.23 17.93 12.81
C PRO A 71 3.44 17.05 12.46
N GLU A 72 3.62 15.93 13.16
CA GLU A 72 4.76 15.02 12.94
C GLU A 72 4.51 13.99 11.82
N ALA A 73 3.29 13.95 11.28
CA ALA A 73 2.90 12.95 10.30
C ALA A 73 3.76 13.02 9.04
N MET A 74 4.34 11.88 8.65
CA MET A 74 5.03 11.73 7.37
C MET A 74 4.17 10.90 6.44
N VAL A 75 3.98 11.38 5.21
CA VAL A 75 3.25 10.67 4.16
C VAL A 75 4.21 10.37 3.04
N ALA A 76 4.22 9.13 2.56
CA ALA A 76 5.01 8.78 1.39
C ALA A 76 4.66 9.69 0.20
N GLU A 77 5.68 10.22 -0.48
CA GLU A 77 5.49 10.98 -1.72
C GLU A 77 5.26 10.03 -2.89
N ARG A 78 5.95 8.89 -2.87
CA ARG A 78 5.91 7.83 -3.88
C ARG A 78 6.05 6.48 -3.19
N ILE A 79 5.47 5.45 -3.78
CA ILE A 79 5.70 4.07 -3.39
C ILE A 79 6.15 3.29 -4.63
N TYR A 80 7.32 2.68 -4.54
CA TYR A 80 7.85 1.79 -5.56
C TYR A 80 7.87 0.36 -5.04
N TRP A 81 7.32 -0.57 -5.81
CA TRP A 81 7.44 -2.01 -5.56
C TRP A 81 8.34 -2.62 -6.63
N ALA A 82 9.47 -3.19 -6.22
CA ALA A 82 10.22 -4.10 -7.08
C ALA A 82 9.55 -5.49 -7.05
N GLU A 83 9.47 -6.17 -8.18
CA GLU A 83 8.76 -7.45 -8.31
C GLU A 83 9.49 -8.63 -7.65
N ASP A 84 10.77 -8.45 -7.35
CA ASP A 84 11.70 -9.43 -6.78
C ASP A 84 12.07 -9.15 -5.31
N GLU A 85 11.57 -8.05 -4.73
CA GLU A 85 11.69 -7.77 -3.31
C GLU A 85 10.92 -8.83 -2.51
N SER A 86 11.61 -9.90 -2.15
CA SER A 86 11.19 -10.84 -1.12
C SER A 86 12.19 -10.78 0.02
N VAL A 87 11.69 -10.52 1.23
CA VAL A 87 12.52 -10.59 2.45
C VAL A 87 13.19 -11.97 2.54
N ALA A 88 12.49 -13.02 2.10
CA ALA A 88 12.99 -14.39 2.06
C ALA A 88 14.23 -14.60 1.16
N ARG A 89 14.42 -13.80 0.10
CA ARG A 89 15.57 -13.94 -0.81
C ARG A 89 16.65 -12.87 -0.60
N MET A 90 16.45 -11.93 0.33
CA MET A 90 17.40 -10.84 0.58
C MET A 90 18.82 -11.34 0.93
N GLN A 91 18.94 -12.56 1.45
CA GLN A 91 20.21 -13.19 1.82
C GLN A 91 20.82 -14.07 0.72
N LEU A 92 20.11 -14.29 -0.39
CA LEU A 92 20.58 -15.14 -1.49
C LEU A 92 21.35 -14.29 -2.51
N LYS A 93 22.52 -14.79 -2.92
CA LYS A 93 23.27 -14.25 -4.06
C LYS A 93 23.30 -15.28 -5.20
N PRO A 94 23.34 -14.87 -6.47
CA PRO A 94 23.59 -15.79 -7.57
C PRO A 94 24.89 -16.57 -7.31
N ALA A 95 24.83 -17.90 -7.41
CA ALA A 95 25.98 -18.77 -7.18
C ALA A 95 26.90 -18.91 -8.41
N GLY A 96 26.50 -18.38 -9.56
CA GLY A 96 27.26 -18.44 -10.82
C GLY A 96 26.96 -17.25 -11.72
N HIS A 97 27.94 -16.92 -12.57
CA HIS A 97 27.84 -15.93 -13.64
C HIS A 97 27.20 -16.54 -14.89
#